data_AF-A0A2D5VQK2-F1
#
_entry.id   AF-A0A2D5VQK2-F1
#
_cell.length_a   1.000
_cell.length_b   1.000
_cell.length_c   1.000
_cell.angle_alpha   90.00
_cell.angle_beta   90.00
_cell.angle_gamma   90.00
#
_symmetry.space_group_name_H-M   'P 1'
#
loop_
_entity.id
_entity.type
_entity.pdbx_description
1 polymer ?
#
loop_
_entity_poly.entity_id
_entity_poly.type
_entity_poly.pdbx_seq_one_letter_code
_entity_poly.pdbx_strand_id
1 'polypeptide(L)'
;FRAYIEMLQANLAHAGGIRIDHVMGLQRLWVIPQGAESQHGAYLRYPLDDLLRLLSLESHRHRALVIGEDLGTVPEGLRDKLAARNILGTRVLLFEQDDLGFVPAERWPGNALATTTTHDLPTIKGWLAGRDLEWRVRAGQRDAELLEGDHAERAGERVALRQLLERQGMVSGGDDDACLQACIEHVGRTPAPLALLPLEDACGLEQQPNLPGPGDIHPNWRRRYPLAVSELLEQPATSARLTTLDGARQEAGHD
;
A
#
# COMPACT_ATOMS: atom_id res chain seq x y z
N PHE A 1 20.08 -20.44 10.34
CA PHE A 1 19.42 -19.12 10.18
C PHE A 1 20.25 -17.91 10.65
N ARG A 2 21.59 -17.99 10.80
CA ARG A 2 22.41 -16.87 11.33
C ARG A 2 22.21 -15.56 10.57
N ALA A 3 22.39 -15.57 9.25
CA ALA A 3 22.25 -14.37 8.42
C ALA A 3 20.85 -13.72 8.52
N TYR A 4 19.80 -14.53 8.64
CA TYR A 4 18.44 -14.04 8.82
C TYR A 4 18.26 -13.32 10.16
N ILE A 5 18.78 -13.91 11.25
CA ILE A 5 18.73 -13.31 12.59
C ILE A 5 19.53 -12.00 12.62
N GLU A 6 20.75 -11.99 12.08
CA GLU A 6 21.59 -10.79 12.01
C GLU A 6 20.93 -9.66 11.21
N MET A 7 20.27 -9.99 10.09
CA MET A 7 19.48 -9.04 9.31
C MET A 7 18.33 -8.45 10.12
N LEU A 8 17.57 -9.27 10.84
CA LEU A 8 16.47 -8.79 11.68
C LEU A 8 16.97 -7.87 12.80
N GLN A 9 18.03 -8.28 13.49
CA GLN A 9 18.64 -7.49 14.57
C GLN A 9 19.15 -6.14 14.07
N ALA A 10 19.79 -6.10 12.90
CA ALA A 10 20.24 -4.85 12.30
C ALA A 10 19.09 -3.90 11.96
N ASN A 11 18.00 -4.42 11.38
CA ASN A 11 16.83 -3.60 11.01
C ASN A 11 15.99 -3.17 12.23
N LEU A 12 16.00 -3.96 13.31
CA LEU A 12 15.23 -3.69 14.53
C LEU A 12 16.00 -2.91 15.61
N ALA A 13 17.31 -2.68 15.42
CA ALA A 13 18.18 -2.07 16.44
C ALA A 13 17.65 -0.71 16.96
N HIS A 14 16.98 0.06 16.11
CA HIS A 14 16.55 1.43 16.40
C HIS A 14 15.12 1.75 15.94
N ALA A 15 14.32 0.73 15.61
CA ALA A 15 12.98 0.91 15.06
C ALA A 15 11.91 0.27 15.96
N GLY A 16 10.75 0.93 16.10
CA GLY A 16 9.58 0.38 16.78
C GLY A 16 8.81 -0.66 15.96
N GLY A 17 9.25 -0.94 14.73
CA GLY A 17 8.62 -1.90 13.84
C GLY A 17 9.45 -2.20 12.60
N ILE A 18 9.09 -3.28 11.91
CA ILE A 18 9.66 -3.67 10.62
C ILE A 18 8.56 -4.03 9.63
N ARG A 19 8.67 -3.53 8.39
CA ARG A 19 7.89 -4.01 7.25
C ARG A 19 8.73 -5.03 6.48
N ILE A 20 8.29 -6.27 6.43
CA ILE A 20 8.86 -7.32 5.58
C ILE A 20 8.25 -7.19 4.20
N ASP A 21 9.05 -6.69 3.26
CA ASP A 21 8.68 -6.65 1.85
C ASP A 21 8.50 -8.07 1.30
N HIS A 22 7.47 -8.28 0.49
CA HIS A 22 7.14 -9.58 -0.09
C HIS A 22 7.17 -10.71 0.95
N VAL A 23 6.29 -10.67 1.97
CA VAL A 23 6.34 -11.62 3.10
C VAL A 23 6.18 -13.08 2.67
N MET A 24 5.56 -13.30 1.50
CA MET A 24 5.50 -14.59 0.82
C MET A 24 6.88 -15.22 0.62
N GLY A 25 7.95 -14.43 0.54
CA GLY A 25 9.34 -14.88 0.45
C GLY A 25 9.80 -15.75 1.63
N LEU A 26 9.13 -15.65 2.77
CA LEU A 26 9.35 -16.58 3.90
C LEU A 26 8.83 -18.00 3.60
N GLN A 27 7.90 -18.15 2.65
CA GLN A 27 7.34 -19.42 2.21
C GLN A 27 7.92 -19.89 0.88
N ARG A 28 8.00 -19.00 -0.11
CA ARG A 28 8.50 -19.31 -1.46
C ARG A 28 8.98 -18.06 -2.18
N LEU A 29 9.99 -18.21 -3.03
CA LEU A 29 10.42 -17.17 -3.96
C LEU A 29 10.32 -17.67 -5.39
N TRP A 30 9.83 -16.82 -6.30
CA TRP A 30 9.90 -17.05 -7.73
C TRP A 30 11.34 -16.78 -8.20
N VAL A 31 12.08 -17.84 -8.51
CA VAL A 31 13.47 -17.73 -8.97
C VAL A 31 13.53 -17.96 -10.46
N ILE A 32 14.32 -17.16 -11.16
CA ILE A 32 14.48 -17.20 -12.61
C ILE A 32 15.94 -17.58 -12.92
N PRO A 33 16.20 -18.57 -13.78
CA PRO A 33 17.56 -18.85 -14.23
C PRO A 33 18.20 -17.61 -14.83
N GLN A 34 19.49 -17.39 -14.55
CA GLN A 34 20.21 -16.23 -15.06
C GLN A 34 20.12 -16.17 -16.60
N GLY A 35 19.62 -15.04 -17.12
CA GLY A 35 19.47 -14.82 -18.57
C GLY A 35 18.16 -15.32 -19.18
N ALA A 36 17.28 -15.96 -18.40
CA ALA A 36 15.95 -16.36 -18.86
C ALA A 36 14.89 -15.28 -18.60
N GLU A 37 13.81 -15.31 -19.36
CA GLU A 37 12.62 -14.48 -19.12
C GLU A 37 11.85 -14.93 -17.87
N SER A 38 11.09 -14.01 -17.27
CA SER A 38 10.39 -14.24 -15.99
C SER A 38 9.40 -15.40 -16.01
N GLN A 39 8.78 -15.69 -17.16
CA GLN A 39 7.85 -16.80 -17.34
C GLN A 39 8.49 -18.19 -17.19
N HIS A 40 9.82 -18.29 -17.27
CA HIS A 40 10.56 -19.55 -17.13
C HIS A 40 11.05 -19.82 -15.69
N GLY A 41 10.57 -19.04 -14.72
CA GLY A 41 10.92 -19.23 -13.33
C GLY A 41 10.22 -20.43 -12.68
N ALA A 42 10.58 -20.68 -11.42
CA ALA A 42 9.94 -21.67 -10.57
C ALA A 42 9.92 -21.20 -9.11
N TYR A 43 9.00 -21.73 -8.31
CA TYR A 43 8.98 -21.45 -6.88
C TYR A 43 10.00 -22.31 -6.11
N LEU A 44 10.97 -21.66 -5.46
CA LEU A 44 11.82 -22.28 -4.45
C LEU A 44 11.17 -22.13 -3.07
N ARG A 45 10.94 -23.24 -2.36
CA ARG A 45 10.31 -23.24 -1.02
C ARG A 45 11.30 -22.92 0.09
N TYR A 46 10.84 -22.16 1.08
CA TYR A 46 11.56 -21.77 2.28
C TYR A 46 10.88 -22.35 3.54
N PRO A 47 11.63 -22.54 4.65
CA PRO A 47 11.09 -23.10 5.89
C PRO A 47 10.25 -22.05 6.66
N LEU A 48 9.03 -21.80 6.17
CA LEU A 48 8.13 -20.73 6.65
C LEU A 48 7.98 -20.71 8.17
N ASP A 49 7.62 -21.83 8.78
CA ASP A 49 7.29 -21.84 10.21
C ASP A 49 8.50 -21.51 11.10
N ASP A 50 9.71 -21.89 10.69
CA ASP A 50 10.94 -21.55 11.42
C ASP A 50 11.32 -20.08 11.24
N LEU A 51 11.18 -19.56 10.01
CA LEU A 51 11.42 -18.14 9.73
C LEU A 51 10.44 -17.25 10.50
N LEU A 52 9.15 -17.60 10.53
CA LEU A 52 8.15 -16.88 11.31
C LEU A 52 8.42 -16.94 12.83
N ARG A 53 8.84 -18.10 13.36
CA ARG A 53 9.23 -18.21 14.79
C ARG A 53 10.38 -17.29 15.13
N LEU A 54 11.41 -17.22 14.29
CA LEU A 54 12.56 -16.36 14.48
C LEU A 54 12.19 -14.88 14.34
N LEU A 55 11.34 -14.53 13.38
CA LEU A 55 10.80 -13.18 13.21
C LEU A 55 10.04 -12.72 14.45
N SER A 56 9.12 -13.54 14.96
CA SER A 56 8.37 -13.24 16.19
C SER A 56 9.29 -13.14 17.41
N LEU A 57 10.33 -13.97 17.51
CA LEU A 57 11.31 -13.91 18.59
C LEU A 57 12.09 -12.59 18.58
N GLU A 58 12.63 -12.19 17.43
CA GLU A 58 13.39 -10.95 17.31
C GLU A 58 12.48 -9.72 17.48
N SER A 59 11.27 -9.74 16.94
CA SER A 59 10.23 -8.72 17.19
C SER A 59 9.96 -8.55 18.69
N HIS A 60 9.75 -9.65 19.42
CA HIS A 60 9.53 -9.61 20.87
C HIS A 60 10.73 -9.03 21.62
N ARG A 61 11.95 -9.46 21.29
CA ARG A 61 13.20 -8.98 21.93
C ARG A 61 13.41 -7.48 21.74
N HIS A 62 13.02 -6.94 20.59
CA HIS A 62 13.16 -5.52 20.27
C HIS A 62 11.91 -4.69 20.59
N ARG A 63 10.84 -5.32 21.09
CA ARG A 63 9.54 -4.68 21.38
C ARG A 63 8.99 -3.96 20.13
N ALA A 64 9.14 -4.60 18.98
CA ALA A 64 8.84 -4.02 17.68
C ALA A 64 7.71 -4.75 16.99
N LEU A 65 6.80 -4.01 16.34
CA LEU A 65 5.74 -4.60 15.53
C LEU A 65 6.27 -5.16 14.20
N VAL A 66 5.52 -6.07 13.59
CA VAL A 66 5.87 -6.64 12.27
C VAL A 66 4.70 -6.44 11.32
N ILE A 67 4.98 -5.88 10.15
CA ILE A 67 4.05 -5.78 9.03
C ILE A 67 4.60 -6.67 7.91
N GLY A 68 3.85 -7.66 7.48
CA GLY A 68 4.14 -8.44 6.28
C GLY A 68 3.40 -7.84 5.10
N GLU A 69 4.11 -7.43 4.06
CA GLU A 69 3.47 -7.06 2.81
C GLU A 69 2.97 -8.34 2.11
N ASP A 70 1.64 -8.51 2.09
CA ASP A 70 0.91 -9.66 1.58
C ASP A 70 0.00 -9.29 0.38
N LEU A 71 0.56 -8.58 -0.61
CA LEU A 71 -0.12 -8.17 -1.84
C LEU A 71 0.22 -9.12 -3.01
N GLY A 72 -0.65 -9.14 -4.02
CA GLY A 72 -0.49 -10.00 -5.20
C GLY A 72 -0.90 -11.45 -4.96
N THR A 73 -0.13 -12.41 -5.46
CA THR A 73 -0.48 -13.85 -5.44
C THR A 73 -0.10 -14.52 -4.11
N VAL A 74 -0.90 -14.26 -3.09
CA VAL A 74 -0.71 -14.78 -1.73
C VAL A 74 -1.05 -16.29 -1.66
N PRO A 75 -0.16 -17.15 -1.15
CA PRO A 75 -0.49 -18.56 -0.92
C PRO A 75 -1.65 -18.74 0.07
N GLU A 76 -2.49 -19.75 -0.18
CA GLU A 76 -3.56 -20.15 0.74
C GLU A 76 -3.00 -20.42 2.15
N GLY A 77 -3.72 -19.94 3.18
CA GLY A 77 -3.37 -20.09 4.59
C GLY A 77 -2.19 -19.24 5.08
N LEU A 78 -1.50 -18.47 4.22
CA LEU A 78 -0.40 -17.60 4.66
C LEU A 78 -0.92 -16.49 5.58
N ARG A 79 -2.02 -15.82 5.21
CA ARG A 79 -2.62 -14.75 6.02
C ARG A 79 -2.99 -15.23 7.42
N ASP A 80 -3.56 -16.43 7.55
CA ASP A 80 -3.89 -17.02 8.85
C ASP A 80 -2.65 -17.28 9.70
N LYS A 81 -1.56 -17.78 9.08
CA LYS A 81 -0.28 -18.00 9.77
C LYS A 81 0.36 -16.69 10.26
N LEU A 82 0.24 -15.60 9.50
CA LEU A 82 0.72 -14.27 9.88
C LEU A 82 -0.12 -13.72 11.05
N ALA A 83 -1.45 -13.76 10.90
CA ALA A 83 -2.40 -13.31 11.90
C ALA A 83 -2.23 -14.03 13.24
N ALA A 84 -2.06 -15.36 13.22
CA ALA A 84 -1.81 -16.17 14.42
C ALA A 84 -0.54 -15.78 15.21
N ARG A 85 0.32 -14.94 14.63
CA ARG A 85 1.56 -14.43 15.23
C ARG A 85 1.55 -12.92 15.42
N ASN A 86 0.40 -12.26 15.26
CA ASN A 86 0.24 -10.80 15.30
C ASN A 86 1.16 -10.07 14.30
N ILE A 87 1.44 -10.71 13.15
CA ILE A 87 2.09 -10.04 12.03
C ILE A 87 0.98 -9.40 11.20
N LEU A 88 0.98 -8.08 11.12
CA LEU A 88 -0.03 -7.33 10.38
C LEU A 88 0.13 -7.57 8.87
N GLY A 89 -0.97 -7.82 8.17
CA GLY A 89 -0.97 -7.72 6.70
C GLY A 89 -0.90 -6.27 6.23
N THR A 90 -0.97 -6.05 4.91
CA THR A 90 -1.12 -4.74 4.27
C THR A 90 -2.42 -4.71 3.46
N ARG A 91 -3.24 -3.70 3.67
CA ARG A 91 -4.46 -3.43 2.89
C ARG A 91 -4.35 -2.07 2.24
N VAL A 92 -4.55 -2.02 0.94
CA VAL A 92 -4.35 -0.83 0.12
C VAL A 92 -5.67 -0.47 -0.51
N LEU A 93 -6.15 0.76 -0.32
CA LEU A 93 -7.49 1.19 -0.75
C LEU A 93 -7.83 0.76 -2.18
N LEU A 94 -6.91 0.96 -3.12
CA LEU A 94 -7.12 0.63 -4.55
C LEU A 94 -7.33 -0.87 -4.81
N PHE A 95 -6.90 -1.74 -3.90
CA PHE A 95 -7.04 -3.20 -4.00
C PHE A 95 -8.15 -3.77 -3.12
N GLU A 96 -8.70 -3.00 -2.19
CA GLU A 96 -9.80 -3.44 -1.33
C GLU A 96 -11.13 -3.34 -2.09
N GLN A 97 -11.33 -4.28 -3.00
CA GLN A 97 -12.51 -4.43 -3.84
C GLN A 97 -13.04 -5.87 -3.78
N ASP A 98 -14.36 -6.04 -3.83
CA ASP A 98 -15.06 -7.31 -4.00
C ASP A 98 -16.04 -7.25 -5.18
N ASP A 99 -16.87 -8.27 -5.37
CA ASP A 99 -17.87 -8.31 -6.46
C ASP A 99 -18.90 -7.16 -6.41
N LEU A 100 -19.00 -6.45 -5.28
CA LEU A 100 -19.86 -5.29 -5.07
C LEU A 100 -19.12 -3.94 -5.21
N GLY A 101 -17.82 -3.97 -5.54
CA GLY A 101 -16.95 -2.81 -5.68
C GLY A 101 -16.06 -2.58 -4.46
N PHE A 102 -15.70 -1.32 -4.20
CA PHE A 102 -14.82 -0.98 -3.07
C PHE A 102 -15.44 -1.38 -1.73
N VAL A 103 -14.60 -1.91 -0.84
CA VAL A 103 -15.00 -2.45 0.46
C VAL A 103 -15.19 -1.33 1.49
N PRO A 104 -16.38 -1.18 2.11
CA PRO A 104 -16.64 -0.36 3.30
C PRO A 104 -15.62 -0.55 4.43
N ALA A 105 -15.29 0.54 5.15
CA ALA A 105 -14.12 0.62 6.04
C ALA A 105 -14.19 -0.36 7.23
N GLU A 106 -15.35 -0.45 7.86
CA GLU A 106 -15.76 -1.42 8.89
C GLU A 106 -15.56 -2.89 8.48
N ARG A 107 -15.60 -3.22 7.18
CA ARG A 107 -15.33 -4.58 6.67
C ARG A 107 -13.85 -4.86 6.42
N TRP A 108 -12.96 -3.87 6.57
CA TRP A 108 -11.53 -4.12 6.47
C TRP A 108 -11.04 -4.96 7.67
N PRO A 109 -9.99 -5.77 7.50
CA PRO A 109 -9.53 -6.63 8.58
C PRO A 109 -8.77 -5.87 9.68
N GLY A 110 -9.10 -6.15 10.94
CA GLY A 110 -8.41 -5.59 12.13
C GLY A 110 -7.02 -6.17 12.43
N ASN A 111 -6.45 -6.98 11.52
CA ASN A 111 -5.11 -7.56 11.65
C ASN A 111 -4.20 -7.14 10.50
N ALA A 112 -4.41 -5.95 9.95
CA ALA A 112 -3.60 -5.38 8.88
C ALA A 112 -3.29 -3.90 9.14
N LEU A 113 -2.27 -3.40 8.46
CA LEU A 113 -2.08 -1.97 8.23
C LEU A 113 -2.97 -1.54 7.06
N ALA A 114 -3.69 -0.44 7.21
CA ALA A 114 -4.47 0.19 6.16
C ALA A 114 -3.71 1.38 5.55
N THR A 115 -3.72 1.51 4.22
CA THR A 115 -3.08 2.63 3.51
C THR A 115 -3.88 3.04 2.28
N THR A 116 -3.79 4.32 1.88
CA THR A 116 -4.40 4.81 0.64
C THR A 116 -3.71 4.22 -0.59
N THR A 117 -2.39 4.26 -0.60
CA THR A 117 -1.54 3.74 -1.69
C THR A 117 -0.20 3.24 -1.15
N THR A 118 0.71 2.84 -2.04
CA THR A 118 2.10 2.51 -1.70
C THR A 118 3.06 3.23 -2.65
N HIS A 119 4.36 3.14 -2.40
CA HIS A 119 5.37 3.73 -3.28
C HIS A 119 5.38 3.13 -4.70
N ASP A 120 4.85 1.91 -4.87
CA ASP A 120 4.78 1.20 -6.15
C ASP A 120 3.50 1.48 -6.95
N LEU A 121 2.60 2.28 -6.39
CA LEU A 121 1.29 2.58 -6.95
C LEU A 121 1.17 4.08 -7.22
N PRO A 122 0.23 4.49 -8.11
CA PRO A 122 -0.12 5.89 -8.23
C PRO A 122 -0.54 6.47 -6.88
N THR A 123 -0.26 7.76 -6.68
CA THR A 123 -0.95 8.55 -5.66
C THR A 123 -2.44 8.56 -5.96
N ILE A 124 -3.30 8.84 -5.00
CA ILE A 124 -4.75 8.86 -5.26
C ILE A 124 -5.09 9.89 -6.34
N LYS A 125 -4.49 11.10 -6.31
CA LYS A 125 -4.68 12.08 -7.38
C LYS A 125 -4.10 11.63 -8.71
N GLY A 126 -2.94 10.97 -8.69
CA GLY A 126 -2.35 10.37 -9.90
C GLY A 126 -3.26 9.30 -10.52
N TRP A 127 -3.90 8.48 -9.67
CA TRP A 127 -4.85 7.44 -10.08
C TRP A 127 -6.14 8.05 -10.63
N LEU A 128 -6.69 9.07 -9.96
CA LEU A 128 -7.88 9.81 -10.42
C LEU A 128 -7.64 10.45 -11.80
N ALA A 129 -6.44 10.99 -12.03
CA ALA A 129 -6.02 11.60 -13.28
C ALA A 129 -5.51 10.61 -14.34
N GLY A 130 -5.34 9.32 -14.00
CA GLY A 130 -4.82 8.30 -14.93
C GLY A 130 -3.33 8.43 -15.27
N ARG A 131 -2.53 9.07 -14.41
CA ARG A 131 -1.09 9.31 -14.63
C ARG A 131 -0.28 8.02 -14.75
N ASP A 132 -0.66 7.00 -14.00
CA ASP A 132 -0.03 5.68 -14.06
C ASP A 132 -0.21 5.03 -15.44
N LEU A 133 -1.39 5.18 -16.04
CA LEU A 133 -1.69 4.65 -17.37
C LEU A 133 -0.80 5.33 -18.44
N GLU A 134 -0.70 6.66 -18.39
CA GLU A 134 0.20 7.44 -19.25
C GLU A 134 1.66 6.98 -19.11
N TRP A 135 2.11 6.76 -17.87
CA TRP A 135 3.47 6.30 -17.60
C TRP A 135 3.74 4.88 -18.08
N ARG A 136 2.79 3.95 -17.92
CA ARG A 136 2.91 2.57 -18.41
C ARG A 136 3.05 2.53 -19.93
N VAL A 137 2.29 3.36 -20.67
CA VAL A 137 2.44 3.48 -22.13
C VAL A 137 3.82 4.03 -22.49
N ARG A 138 4.24 5.12 -21.85
CA ARG A 138 5.59 5.71 -22.09
C ARG A 138 6.73 4.74 -21.79
N ALA A 139 6.58 3.91 -20.77
CA ALA A 139 7.56 2.91 -20.38
C ALA A 139 7.51 1.64 -21.25
N GLY A 140 6.58 1.54 -22.21
CA GLY A 140 6.40 0.34 -23.04
C GLY A 140 5.84 -0.86 -22.26
N GLN A 141 5.24 -0.63 -21.11
CA GLN A 141 4.60 -1.67 -20.28
C GLN A 141 3.15 -1.94 -20.70
N ARG A 142 2.59 -1.06 -21.53
CA ARG A 142 1.22 -1.12 -22.03
C ARG A 142 1.17 -0.55 -23.44
N ASP A 143 0.46 -1.23 -24.34
CA ASP A 143 0.25 -0.76 -25.71
C ASP A 143 -0.66 0.47 -25.72
N ALA A 144 -0.32 1.46 -26.55
CA ALA A 144 -1.07 2.73 -26.62
C ALA A 144 -2.51 2.52 -27.10
N GLU A 145 -2.74 1.50 -27.92
CA GLU A 145 -4.05 1.09 -28.43
C GLU A 145 -5.01 0.61 -27.33
N LEU A 146 -4.47 0.18 -26.18
CA LEU A 146 -5.27 -0.28 -25.04
C LEU A 146 -5.62 0.84 -24.05
N LEU A 147 -4.98 2.01 -24.19
CA LEU A 147 -5.11 3.11 -23.23
C LEU A 147 -6.54 3.63 -23.09
N GLU A 148 -7.31 3.68 -24.19
CA GLU A 148 -8.71 4.10 -24.15
C GLU A 148 -9.57 3.15 -23.30
N GLY A 149 -9.34 1.83 -23.44
CA GLY A 149 -9.99 0.81 -22.63
C GLY A 149 -9.61 0.93 -21.15
N ASP A 150 -8.32 1.13 -20.86
CA ASP A 150 -7.82 1.31 -19.49
C ASP A 150 -8.45 2.56 -18.81
N HIS A 151 -8.63 3.65 -19.56
CA HIS A 151 -9.33 4.84 -19.06
C HIS A 151 -10.82 4.61 -18.84
N ALA A 152 -11.47 3.81 -19.69
CA ALA A 152 -12.88 3.46 -19.51
C ALA A 152 -13.09 2.58 -18.25
N GLU A 153 -12.21 1.61 -18.02
CA GLU A 153 -12.19 0.79 -16.81
C GLU A 153 -11.96 1.67 -15.57
N ARG A 154 -10.92 2.51 -15.59
CA ARG A 154 -10.64 3.50 -14.53
C ARG A 154 -11.82 4.43 -14.27
N ALA A 155 -12.58 4.83 -15.29
CA ALA A 155 -13.78 5.65 -15.11
C ALA A 155 -14.86 4.91 -14.30
N GLY A 156 -15.06 3.61 -14.56
CA GLY A 156 -15.93 2.75 -13.76
C GLY A 156 -15.47 2.65 -12.30
N GLU A 157 -14.18 2.39 -12.07
CA GLU A 157 -13.61 2.31 -10.72
C GLU A 157 -13.77 3.63 -9.94
N ARG A 158 -13.52 4.77 -10.60
CA ARG A 158 -13.69 6.11 -9.99
C ARG A 158 -15.12 6.35 -9.54
N VAL A 159 -16.10 5.95 -10.36
CA VAL A 159 -17.52 6.04 -10.00
C VAL A 159 -17.83 5.15 -8.81
N ALA A 160 -17.34 3.90 -8.80
CA ALA A 160 -17.56 2.96 -7.71
C ALA A 160 -16.96 3.45 -6.37
N LEU A 161 -15.72 3.95 -6.40
CA LEU A 161 -15.06 4.53 -5.23
C LEU A 161 -15.86 5.71 -4.69
N ARG A 162 -16.26 6.64 -5.56
CA ARG A 162 -17.03 7.82 -5.14
C ARG A 162 -18.37 7.43 -4.52
N GLN A 163 -19.08 6.49 -5.12
CA GLN A 163 -20.34 6.00 -4.58
C GLN A 163 -20.16 5.36 -3.19
N LEU A 164 -19.06 4.63 -2.96
CA LEU A 164 -18.73 4.14 -1.63
C LEU A 164 -18.56 5.29 -0.63
N LEU A 165 -17.72 6.27 -0.97
CA LEU A 165 -17.40 7.41 -0.09
C LEU A 165 -18.65 8.25 0.21
N GLU A 166 -19.54 8.43 -0.76
CA GLU A 166 -20.84 9.11 -0.58
C GLU A 166 -21.77 8.33 0.35
N ARG A 167 -21.88 7.00 0.17
CA ARG A 167 -22.69 6.16 1.07
C ARG A 167 -22.17 6.16 2.51
N GLN A 168 -20.87 6.35 2.68
CA GLN A 168 -20.20 6.46 3.98
C GLN A 168 -20.31 7.87 4.60
N GLY A 169 -20.91 8.82 3.88
CA GLY A 169 -21.10 10.21 4.33
C GLY A 169 -19.83 11.06 4.29
N MET A 170 -18.75 10.59 3.67
CA MET A 170 -17.42 11.24 3.67
C MET A 170 -17.32 12.33 2.61
N VAL A 171 -18.14 12.26 1.56
CA VAL A 171 -18.12 13.20 0.45
C VAL A 171 -19.52 13.35 -0.14
N SER A 172 -19.84 14.55 -0.66
CA SER A 172 -21.08 14.81 -1.39
C SER A 172 -20.78 15.74 -2.55
N GLY A 173 -20.55 15.20 -3.75
CA GLY A 173 -20.02 16.04 -4.81
C GLY A 173 -18.55 16.38 -4.59
N GLY A 174 -18.02 17.35 -5.34
CA GLY A 174 -16.63 17.81 -5.18
C GLY A 174 -15.64 17.26 -6.20
N ASP A 175 -14.46 17.87 -6.17
CA ASP A 175 -13.33 17.61 -7.06
C ASP A 175 -12.43 16.48 -6.55
N ASP A 176 -11.29 16.29 -7.22
CA ASP A 176 -10.31 15.26 -6.86
C ASP A 176 -9.68 15.48 -5.48
N ASP A 177 -9.61 16.72 -4.99
CA ASP A 177 -9.08 17.02 -3.65
C ASP A 177 -10.08 16.61 -2.56
N ALA A 178 -11.37 16.87 -2.76
CA ALA A 178 -12.42 16.35 -1.89
C ALA A 178 -12.45 14.81 -1.88
N CYS A 179 -12.27 14.18 -3.06
CA CYS A 179 -12.19 12.73 -3.18
C CYS A 179 -10.98 12.16 -2.42
N LEU A 180 -9.80 12.74 -2.58
CA LEU A 180 -8.60 12.37 -1.83
C LEU A 180 -8.80 12.50 -0.31
N GLN A 181 -9.40 13.60 0.16
CA GLN A 181 -9.67 13.79 1.58
C GLN A 181 -10.61 12.70 2.13
N ALA A 182 -11.66 12.36 1.38
CA ALA A 182 -12.57 11.28 1.74
C ALA A 182 -11.90 9.89 1.71
N CYS A 183 -10.97 9.63 0.79
CA CYS A 183 -10.17 8.41 0.79
C CYS A 183 -9.32 8.28 2.06
N ILE A 184 -8.75 9.40 2.53
CA ILE A 184 -7.96 9.44 3.77
C ILE A 184 -8.85 9.19 4.99
N GLU A 185 -10.02 9.82 5.06
CA GLU A 185 -11.02 9.56 6.10
C GLU A 185 -11.45 8.10 6.11
N HIS A 186 -11.72 7.52 4.93
CA HIS A 186 -12.10 6.12 4.77
C HIS A 186 -11.06 5.17 5.36
N VAL A 187 -9.78 5.34 5.01
CA VAL A 187 -8.68 4.56 5.58
C VAL A 187 -8.57 4.76 7.08
N GLY A 188 -8.77 5.99 7.57
CA GLY A 188 -8.80 6.31 8.99
C GLY A 188 -9.88 5.56 9.77
N ARG A 189 -11.08 5.42 9.20
CA ARG A 189 -12.24 4.75 9.84
C ARG A 189 -12.16 3.22 9.82
N THR A 190 -11.13 2.62 9.23
CA THR A 190 -10.95 1.16 9.24
C THR A 190 -10.59 0.64 10.65
N PRO A 191 -10.96 -0.60 11.00
CA PRO A 191 -10.57 -1.22 12.29
C PRO A 191 -9.10 -1.67 12.31
N ALA A 192 -8.33 -1.41 11.25
CA ALA A 192 -6.90 -1.69 11.21
C ALA A 192 -6.19 -1.00 12.39
N PRO A 193 -5.32 -1.68 13.15
CA PRO A 193 -4.62 -1.07 14.28
C PRO A 193 -3.61 0.00 13.85
N LEU A 194 -3.18 0.00 12.58
CA LEU A 194 -2.30 1.00 12.00
C LEU A 194 -2.89 1.54 10.70
N ALA A 195 -2.91 2.86 10.56
CA ALA A 195 -3.14 3.54 9.30
C ALA A 195 -1.84 4.23 8.86
N LEU A 196 -1.47 4.05 7.59
CA LEU A 196 -0.32 4.69 6.98
C LEU A 196 -0.82 5.60 5.86
N LEU A 197 -0.41 6.86 5.91
CA LEU A 197 -0.70 7.83 4.86
C LEU A 197 0.62 8.20 4.16
N PRO A 198 0.81 7.81 2.89
CA PRO A 198 1.94 8.26 2.10
C PRO A 198 1.99 9.78 2.04
N LEU A 199 3.20 10.35 2.14
CA LEU A 199 3.38 11.79 2.19
C LEU A 199 2.91 12.46 0.89
N GLU A 200 2.99 11.76 -0.24
CA GLU A 200 2.46 12.21 -1.52
C GLU A 200 0.96 12.47 -1.47
N ASP A 201 0.19 11.57 -0.84
CA ASP A 201 -1.26 11.74 -0.67
C ASP A 201 -1.58 12.79 0.39
N ALA A 202 -0.84 12.83 1.50
CA ALA A 202 -0.98 13.92 2.48
C ALA A 202 -0.80 15.29 1.81
N CYS A 203 0.14 15.40 0.88
CA CYS A 203 0.43 16.63 0.15
C CYS A 203 -0.43 16.84 -1.12
N GLY A 204 -1.23 15.85 -1.53
CA GLY A 204 -2.02 15.92 -2.76
C GLY A 204 -1.17 16.00 -4.03
N LEU A 205 -0.07 15.27 -4.10
CA LEU A 205 0.79 15.18 -5.28
C LEU A 205 0.21 14.20 -6.31
N GLU A 206 0.41 14.47 -7.60
CA GLU A 206 -0.06 13.60 -8.69
C GLU A 206 0.95 12.53 -9.12
N GLN A 207 2.24 12.75 -8.87
CA GLN A 207 3.30 11.93 -9.44
C GLN A 207 3.74 10.85 -8.47
N GLN A 208 3.69 9.59 -8.91
CA GLN A 208 4.19 8.44 -8.14
C GLN A 208 5.72 8.43 -8.04
N PRO A 209 6.30 7.95 -6.91
CA PRO A 209 7.75 7.93 -6.71
C PRO A 209 8.43 6.79 -7.47
N ASN A 210 7.74 5.67 -7.69
CA ASN A 210 8.22 4.50 -8.42
C ASN A 210 7.16 3.95 -9.37
N LEU A 211 7.58 3.46 -10.53
CA LEU A 211 6.78 2.66 -11.46
C LEU A 211 7.42 1.27 -11.58
N PRO A 212 6.77 0.21 -11.05
CA PRO A 212 7.29 -1.14 -11.13
C PRO A 212 7.49 -1.61 -12.57
N GLY A 213 8.57 -2.37 -12.79
CA GLY A 213 8.93 -2.94 -14.09
C GLY A 213 10.32 -2.51 -14.56
N PRO A 214 10.83 -3.13 -15.62
CA PRO A 214 12.16 -2.83 -16.15
C PRO A 214 12.20 -1.46 -16.85
N GLY A 215 13.39 -0.88 -16.92
CA GLY A 215 13.67 0.36 -17.65
C GLY A 215 13.96 1.56 -16.74
N ASP A 216 14.28 2.70 -17.37
CA ASP A 216 14.64 3.96 -16.70
C ASP A 216 13.86 5.16 -17.23
N ILE A 217 12.72 4.90 -17.89
CA ILE A 217 11.86 5.95 -18.49
C ILE A 217 11.16 6.76 -17.40
N HIS A 218 10.61 6.09 -16.38
CA HIS A 218 10.06 6.75 -15.22
C HIS A 218 11.20 7.15 -14.26
N PRO A 219 11.21 8.35 -13.66
CA PRO A 219 12.25 8.80 -12.73
C PRO A 219 12.11 8.13 -11.34
N ASN A 220 12.21 6.80 -11.32
CA ASN A 220 12.10 5.97 -10.13
C ASN A 220 13.08 6.43 -9.06
N TRP A 221 12.58 6.68 -7.84
CA TRP A 221 13.38 7.07 -6.67
C TRP A 221 14.14 8.39 -6.80
N ARG A 222 13.81 9.21 -7.81
CA ARG A 222 14.49 10.48 -8.12
C ARG A 222 13.61 11.71 -7.87
N ARG A 223 12.31 11.52 -7.62
CA ARG A 223 11.38 12.62 -7.39
C ARG A 223 11.58 13.21 -6.00
N ARG A 224 11.70 14.53 -5.95
CA ARG A 224 11.78 15.30 -4.70
C ARG A 224 10.42 15.93 -4.42
N TYR A 225 10.13 16.12 -3.14
CA TYR A 225 9.00 16.96 -2.72
C TYR A 225 9.23 18.42 -3.16
N PRO A 226 8.15 19.16 -3.50
CA PRO A 226 8.27 20.50 -4.05
C PRO A 226 8.71 21.56 -3.03
N LEU A 227 8.58 21.28 -1.74
CA LEU A 227 8.87 22.19 -0.62
C LEU A 227 9.73 21.50 0.44
N ALA A 228 10.33 22.29 1.33
CA ALA A 228 10.97 21.75 2.53
C ALA A 228 9.91 21.13 3.47
N VAL A 229 10.30 20.13 4.28
CA VAL A 229 9.36 19.38 5.14
C VAL A 229 8.56 20.29 6.07
N SER A 230 9.19 21.30 6.68
CA SER A 230 8.49 22.25 7.57
C SER A 230 7.38 23.00 6.84
N GLU A 231 7.65 23.49 5.64
CA GLU A 231 6.69 24.24 4.83
C GLU A 231 5.60 23.34 4.23
N LEU A 232 5.97 22.09 3.90
CA LEU A 232 5.10 21.10 3.28
C LEU A 232 3.98 20.67 4.23
N LEU A 233 4.32 20.43 5.51
CA LEU A 233 3.37 20.02 6.55
C LEU A 233 2.49 21.18 7.02
N GLU A 234 2.96 22.42 6.91
CA GLU A 234 2.21 23.64 7.25
C GLU A 234 1.24 24.09 6.15
N GLN A 235 1.30 23.51 4.94
CA GLN A 235 0.35 23.84 3.89
C GLN A 235 -1.09 23.56 4.37
N PRO A 236 -2.05 24.50 4.21
CA PRO A 236 -3.41 24.34 4.72
C PRO A 236 -4.09 23.03 4.25
N ALA A 237 -3.91 22.66 2.99
CA ALA A 237 -4.46 21.42 2.44
C ALA A 237 -3.82 20.16 3.05
N THR A 238 -2.50 20.16 3.25
CA THR A 238 -1.79 19.04 3.91
C THR A 238 -2.24 18.89 5.36
N SER A 239 -2.27 20.00 6.09
CA SER A 239 -2.73 20.03 7.49
C SER A 239 -4.18 19.56 7.64
N ALA A 240 -5.07 19.97 6.74
CA ALA A 240 -6.46 19.50 6.72
C ALA A 240 -6.57 17.99 6.50
N ARG A 241 -5.77 17.41 5.59
CA ARG A 241 -5.72 15.97 5.34
C ARG A 241 -5.18 15.18 6.53
N LEU A 242 -4.12 15.69 7.18
CA LEU A 242 -3.58 15.09 8.41
C LEU A 242 -4.60 15.13 9.56
N THR A 243 -5.29 16.26 9.73
CA THR A 243 -6.36 16.42 10.73
C THR A 243 -7.53 15.48 10.44
N THR A 244 -7.89 15.30 9.17
CA THR A 244 -8.94 14.34 8.75
C THR A 244 -8.57 12.92 9.16
N LEU A 245 -7.32 12.50 8.90
CA LEU A 245 -6.85 11.18 9.32
C LEU A 245 -6.89 11.04 10.85
N ASP A 246 -6.35 12.01 11.59
CA ASP A 246 -6.32 11.96 13.05
C ASP A 246 -7.74 11.86 13.64
N GLY A 247 -8.67 12.73 13.21
CA GLY A 247 -10.07 12.68 13.64
C GLY A 247 -10.72 11.32 13.38
N ALA A 248 -10.56 10.79 12.16
CA ALA A 248 -11.07 9.47 11.80
C ALA A 248 -10.48 8.33 12.66
N ARG A 249 -9.20 8.43 13.04
CA ARG A 249 -8.54 7.44 13.93
C ARG A 249 -9.02 7.51 15.36
N GLN A 250 -9.29 8.71 15.89
CA GLN A 250 -9.82 8.87 17.25
C GLN A 250 -11.24 8.30 17.35
N GLU A 251 -12.09 8.57 16.36
CA GLU A 251 -13.46 8.07 16.32
C GLU A 251 -13.50 6.54 16.23
N ALA A 252 -12.65 5.93 15.40
CA ALA A 252 -12.58 4.47 15.26
C ALA A 252 -12.01 3.75 16.50
N GLY A 253 -11.28 4.46 17.37
CA GLY A 253 -10.66 3.89 18.58
C GLY A 253 -11.55 3.94 19.83
N HIS A 254 -12.78 4.47 19.73
CA HIS A 254 -13.72 4.63 20.83
C HIS A 254 -14.80 3.53 20.91
N ASP A 255 -14.73 2.51 20.06
CA ASP A 255 -15.55 1.28 20.11
C ASP A 255 -14.74 0.06 20.63
#